data_AF-A0A2X4Y9C9-F1
#
_entry.id   AF-A0A2X4Y9C9-F1
#
_cell.length_a   1.000
_cell.length_b   1.000
_cell.length_c   1.000
_cell.angle_alpha   90.00
_cell.angle_beta   90.00
_cell.angle_gamma   90.00
#
_symmetry.space_group_name_H-M   'P 1'
#
loop_
_entity.id
_entity.type
_entity.pdbx_description
1 polymer ?
#
loop_
_entity_poly.entity_id
_entity_poly.type
_entity_poly.pdbx_seq_one_letter_code
_entity_poly.pdbx_strand_id
1 'polypeptide(L)'
;MENQQPFIDEVVPHELAHLLVFRQFGRVPPHGREWRQMMESVLRVPASRTHQFEIASVQSKTFPYLCRCQQHQLTVRRHNRVLRGESEYRCRQCGEKLRFIAIENL
;
A
#
# COMPACT_ATOMS: atom_id res chain seq x y z
N MET A 1 -14.19 -11.07 11.18
CA MET A 1 -13.55 -10.08 10.29
C MET A 1 -12.25 -9.65 10.93
N GLU A 2 -11.15 -9.63 10.19
CA GLU A 2 -9.87 -9.11 10.67
C GLU A 2 -9.85 -7.59 10.57
N ASN A 3 -9.11 -6.89 11.44
CA ASN A 3 -8.89 -5.43 11.42
C ASN A 3 -10.12 -4.51 11.47
N GLN A 4 -11.32 -5.04 11.70
CA GLN A 4 -12.55 -4.24 11.62
C GLN A 4 -12.59 -3.11 12.65
N GLN A 5 -12.33 -3.41 13.92
CA GLN A 5 -12.41 -2.41 14.98
C GLN A 5 -11.33 -1.32 14.83
N PRO A 6 -10.04 -1.64 14.59
CA PRO A 6 -9.05 -0.59 14.34
C PRO A 6 -9.32 0.20 13.04
N PHE A 7 -9.97 -0.38 12.04
CA PHE A 7 -10.43 0.38 10.87
C PHE A 7 -11.49 1.42 11.25
N ILE A 8 -12.49 1.02 12.06
CA ILE A 8 -13.54 1.93 12.55
C ILE A 8 -12.95 3.02 13.44
N ASP A 9 -12.02 2.66 14.34
CA ASP A 9 -11.51 3.59 15.34
C ASP A 9 -10.43 4.53 14.79
N GLU A 10 -9.71 4.12 13.74
CA GLU A 10 -8.58 4.88 13.23
C GLU A 10 -8.81 5.43 11.81
N VAL A 11 -9.29 4.62 10.86
CA VAL A 11 -9.40 5.02 9.45
C VAL A 11 -10.65 5.87 9.23
N VAL A 12 -11.79 5.49 9.79
CA VAL A 12 -13.04 6.25 9.60
C VAL A 12 -12.89 7.70 10.10
N PRO A 13 -12.35 7.97 11.31
CA PRO A 13 -12.08 9.33 11.76
C PRO A 13 -11.06 10.06 10.88
N HIS A 14 -10.00 9.37 10.43
CA HIS A 14 -8.98 9.94 9.55
C HIS A 14 -9.58 10.49 8.26
N GLU A 15 -10.37 9.68 7.57
CA GLU A 15 -11.00 10.06 6.31
C GLU A 15 -12.12 11.09 6.52
N LEU A 16 -12.89 10.95 7.60
CA LEU A 16 -13.90 11.95 7.98
C LEU A 16 -13.27 13.32 8.25
N ALA A 17 -12.09 13.36 8.90
CA ALA A 17 -11.36 14.60 9.13
C ALA A 17 -10.98 15.30 7.81
N HIS A 18 -10.55 14.57 6.77
CA HIS A 18 -10.29 15.17 5.45
C HIS A 18 -11.52 15.84 4.86
N LEU A 19 -12.68 15.17 4.95
CA LEU A 19 -13.94 15.72 4.45
C LEU A 19 -14.38 16.97 5.22
N LEU A 20 -14.30 16.92 6.56
CA LEU A 20 -14.66 18.05 7.42
C LEU A 20 -13.72 19.24 7.23
N VAL A 21 -12.41 18.98 7.10
CA VAL A 21 -11.42 20.03 6.83
C VAL A 21 -11.69 20.69 5.49
N PHE A 22 -11.93 19.91 4.43
CA PHE A 22 -12.26 20.48 3.13
C PHE A 22 -13.55 21.31 3.18
N ARG A 23 -14.57 20.81 3.88
CA ARG A 23 -15.87 21.48 4.01
C ARG A 23 -15.79 22.79 4.78
N GLN A 24 -14.86 22.91 5.73
CA GLN A 24 -14.70 24.08 6.60
C GLN A 24 -13.66 25.08 6.10
N PHE A 25 -12.53 24.61 5.57
CA PHE A 25 -11.35 25.43 5.25
C PHE A 25 -11.00 25.44 3.75
N GLY A 26 -11.69 24.64 2.93
CA GLY A 26 -11.36 24.47 1.51
C GLY A 26 -10.08 23.66 1.30
N ARG A 27 -9.34 23.97 0.24
CA ARG A 27 -8.08 23.26 -0.07
C ARG A 27 -6.95 23.75 0.81
N VAL A 28 -6.52 22.92 1.74
CA VAL A 28 -5.34 23.10 2.60
C VAL A 28 -4.43 21.87 2.48
N PRO A 29 -3.16 21.94 2.95
CA PRO A 29 -2.30 20.76 2.95
C PRO A 29 -2.93 19.57 3.70
N PRO A 30 -2.84 18.35 3.14
CA PRO A 30 -3.36 17.16 3.81
C PRO A 30 -2.60 16.94 5.13
N HIS A 31 -3.32 16.56 6.18
CA HIS A 31 -2.76 16.33 7.52
C HIS A 31 -2.06 17.55 8.16
N GLY A 32 -2.44 18.76 7.73
CA GLY A 32 -1.98 20.04 8.28
C GLY A 32 -2.54 20.37 9.67
N ARG A 33 -2.40 21.63 10.11
CA ARG A 33 -2.86 22.10 11.43
C ARG A 33 -4.36 21.91 11.61
N GLU A 34 -5.13 22.23 10.58
CA GLU A 34 -6.58 22.13 10.54
C GLU A 34 -7.02 20.67 10.70
N TRP A 35 -6.35 19.75 10.02
CA TRP A 35 -6.60 18.32 10.13
C TRP A 35 -6.24 17.78 11.52
N ARG A 36 -5.07 18.15 12.07
CA ARG A 36 -4.70 17.77 13.44
C ARG A 36 -5.73 18.25 14.45
N GLN A 37 -6.16 19.50 14.34
CA GLN A 37 -7.20 20.05 15.20
C GLN A 37 -8.53 19.30 15.05
N MET A 38 -8.93 18.95 13.81
CA MET A 38 -10.12 18.16 13.55
C MET A 38 -10.04 16.78 14.22
N MET A 39 -8.90 16.10 14.09
CA MET A 39 -8.67 14.79 14.72
C MET A 39 -8.72 14.87 16.26
N GLU A 40 -7.92 15.75 16.86
CA GLU A 40 -7.69 15.75 18.30
C GLU A 40 -8.78 16.50 19.09
N SER A 41 -9.27 17.63 18.58
CA SER A 41 -10.21 18.49 19.30
C SER A 41 -11.67 18.19 18.98
N VAL A 42 -11.97 17.81 17.73
CA VAL A 42 -13.35 17.55 17.27
C VAL A 42 -13.68 16.07 17.34
N LEU A 43 -12.89 15.22 16.69
CA LEU A 43 -13.12 13.77 16.64
C LEU A 43 -12.56 13.02 17.86
N ARG A 44 -11.74 13.70 18.68
CA ARG A 44 -11.15 13.17 19.92
C ARG A 44 -10.36 11.87 19.74
N VAL A 45 -9.67 11.76 18.60
CA VAL A 45 -8.76 10.66 18.30
C VAL A 45 -7.35 11.18 18.03
N PRO A 46 -6.29 10.37 18.27
CA PRO A 46 -4.93 10.79 17.95
C PRO A 46 -4.79 11.13 16.46
N ALA A 47 -4.06 12.20 16.15
CA ALA A 47 -3.78 12.62 14.78
C ALA A 47 -2.69 11.75 14.10
N SER A 48 -2.88 10.42 14.08
CA SER A 48 -2.00 9.49 13.40
C SER A 48 -2.26 9.49 11.89
N ARG A 49 -1.19 9.59 11.11
CA ARG A 49 -1.26 9.55 9.64
C ARG A 49 -1.20 8.13 9.08
N THR A 50 -0.76 7.18 9.91
CA THR A 50 -0.47 5.81 9.50
C THR A 50 -1.14 4.84 10.45
N HIS A 51 -1.57 3.71 9.89
CA HIS A 51 -2.23 2.62 10.61
C HIS A 51 -1.40 1.34 10.48
N GLN A 52 -1.46 0.50 11.50
CA GLN A 52 -0.81 -0.80 11.50
C GLN A 52 -1.90 -1.87 11.40
N PHE A 53 -2.06 -2.48 10.24
CA PHE A 53 -2.99 -3.59 10.03
C PHE A 53 -2.23 -4.89 9.78
N GLU A 54 -2.76 -5.99 10.31
CA GLU A 54 -2.31 -7.32 9.92
C GLU A 54 -2.78 -7.59 8.49
N ILE A 55 -1.89 -8.03 7.60
CA ILE A 55 -2.20 -8.18 6.17
C ILE A 55 -1.94 -9.58 5.65
N ALA A 56 -1.49 -10.52 6.49
CA ALA A 56 -1.17 -11.89 6.07
C ALA A 56 -2.28 -12.53 5.23
N SER A 57 -3.55 -12.38 5.62
CA SER A 57 -4.71 -12.95 4.92
C SER A 57 -4.97 -12.35 3.53
N VAL A 58 -4.51 -11.12 3.29
CA VAL A 58 -4.70 -10.38 2.02
C VAL A 58 -3.40 -10.19 1.24
N GLN A 59 -2.31 -10.84 1.67
CA GLN A 59 -1.04 -10.78 0.95
C GLN A 59 -1.25 -11.25 -0.49
N SER A 60 -0.93 -10.35 -1.43
CA SER A 60 -1.07 -10.66 -2.84
C SER A 60 -0.10 -11.76 -3.24
N LYS A 61 -0.57 -12.71 -4.06
CA LYS A 61 0.27 -13.73 -4.69
C LYS A 61 1.49 -13.08 -5.35
N THR A 62 2.66 -13.66 -5.08
CA THR A 62 3.90 -13.30 -5.76
C THR A 62 4.30 -14.38 -6.75
N PHE A 63 5.08 -13.98 -7.74
CA PHE A 63 5.56 -14.83 -8.82
C PHE A 63 7.09 -14.83 -8.81
N PRO A 64 7.74 -16.01 -8.82
CA PRO A 64 9.18 -16.11 -8.73
C PRO A 64 9.85 -15.73 -10.06
N TYR A 65 10.91 -14.95 -9.98
CA TYR A 65 11.77 -14.57 -11.10
C TYR A 65 13.23 -14.78 -10.73
N LEU A 66 14.08 -15.09 -11.72
CA LEU A 66 15.53 -15.22 -11.56
C LEU A 66 16.28 -14.19 -12.40
N CYS A 67 17.45 -13.84 -11.91
CA CYS A 67 18.57 -13.32 -12.70
C CYS A 67 19.82 -14.17 -12.38
N ARG A 68 20.98 -13.88 -12.98
CA ARG A 68 22.20 -14.64 -12.68
C ARG A 68 22.67 -14.61 -11.22
N CYS A 69 22.21 -13.67 -10.39
CA CYS A 69 22.75 -13.50 -9.04
C CYS A 69 21.78 -13.85 -7.90
N GLN A 70 20.46 -13.90 -8.15
CA GLN A 70 19.47 -14.18 -7.10
C GLN A 70 18.05 -14.43 -7.66
N GLN A 71 17.18 -14.91 -6.77
CA GLN A 71 15.73 -14.95 -6.95
C GLN A 71 15.05 -13.66 -6.48
N HIS A 72 13.93 -13.35 -7.13
CA HIS A 72 13.06 -12.22 -6.84
C HIS A 72 11.60 -12.68 -6.81
N GLN A 73 10.78 -11.93 -6.08
CA GLN A 73 9.34 -12.12 -6.05
C GLN A 73 8.67 -10.88 -6.66
N LEU A 74 8.00 -11.04 -7.80
CA LEU A 74 7.23 -9.97 -8.42
C LEU A 74 5.77 -10.08 -8.00
N THR A 75 5.14 -8.94 -7.70
CA THR A 75 3.70 -8.88 -7.42
C THR A 75 2.89 -9.26 -8.66
N VAL A 76 1.63 -9.69 -8.47
CA VAL A 76 0.67 -9.95 -9.57
C VAL A 76 0.67 -8.83 -10.62
N ARG A 77 0.66 -7.56 -10.17
CA ARG A 77 0.67 -6.40 -11.08
C ARG A 77 1.92 -6.36 -11.96
N ARG A 78 3.09 -6.58 -11.38
CA ARG A 78 4.37 -6.59 -12.12
C ARG A 78 4.45 -7.81 -13.05
N HIS A 79 4.06 -8.99 -12.58
CA HIS A 79 4.01 -10.20 -13.39
C HIS A 79 3.11 -10.00 -14.62
N ASN A 80 1.89 -9.47 -14.43
CA ASN A 80 0.96 -9.23 -15.53
C ASN A 80 1.46 -8.18 -16.53
N ARG A 81 2.19 -7.16 -16.07
CA ARG A 81 2.86 -6.20 -16.99
C ARG A 81 3.93 -6.88 -17.85
N VAL A 82 4.68 -7.83 -17.28
CA VAL A 82 5.65 -8.63 -18.05
C VAL A 82 4.93 -9.49 -19.09
N LEU A 83 3.85 -10.18 -18.70
CA LEU A 83 3.08 -11.03 -19.63
C LEU A 83 2.45 -10.24 -20.79
N ARG A 84 2.02 -9.00 -20.54
CA ARG A 84 1.50 -8.10 -21.58
C ARG A 84 2.59 -7.41 -22.41
N GLY A 85 3.87 -7.63 -22.10
CA GLY A 85 4.99 -6.95 -22.77
C GLY A 85 5.11 -5.45 -22.45
N GLU A 86 4.39 -4.95 -21.46
CA GLU A 86 4.38 -3.53 -21.06
C GLU A 86 5.61 -3.13 -20.25
N SER A 87 6.30 -4.09 -19.65
CA SER A 87 7.46 -3.82 -18.81
C SER A 87 8.43 -4.99 -18.79
N GLU A 88 9.72 -4.67 -18.70
CA GLU A 88 10.75 -5.59 -18.23
C GLU A 88 11.36 -5.08 -16.94
N TYR A 89 11.69 -6.00 -16.03
CA TYR A 89 12.33 -5.66 -14.76
C TYR A 89 13.77 -6.15 -14.78
N ARG A 90 14.66 -5.41 -14.11
CA ARG A 90 16.09 -5.74 -13.99
C ARG A 90 16.50 -5.81 -12.53
N CYS A 91 17.44 -6.70 -12.23
CA CYS A 91 18.01 -6.81 -10.90
C CYS A 91 18.84 -5.57 -10.57
N ARG A 92 18.64 -4.99 -9.37
CA ARG A 92 19.39 -3.81 -8.92
C ARG A 92 20.85 -4.11 -8.59
N GLN A 93 21.21 -5.38 -8.39
CA GLN A 93 22.57 -5.81 -8.08
C GLN A 93 23.38 -6.08 -9.35
N CYS A 94 22.87 -6.92 -10.26
CA CYS A 94 23.64 -7.36 -11.44
C CYS A 94 23.22 -6.70 -12.76
N GLY A 95 22.13 -5.92 -12.77
CA GLY A 95 21.59 -5.24 -13.97
C GLY A 95 20.85 -6.13 -14.97
N GLU A 96 20.87 -7.45 -14.77
CA GLU A 96 20.26 -8.39 -15.71
C GLU A 96 18.74 -8.40 -15.66
N LYS A 97 18.14 -8.73 -16.81
CA LYS A 97 16.70 -8.89 -16.95
C LYS A 97 16.22 -10.07 -16.11
N LEU A 98 15.15 -9.82 -15.36
CA LEU A 98 14.46 -10.85 -14.59
C LEU A 98 13.68 -11.78 -15.52
N ARG A 99 13.86 -13.09 -15.35
CA ARG A 99 13.17 -14.15 -16.09
C ARG A 99 12.20 -14.90 -15.18
N PHE A 100 10.97 -15.07 -15.61
CA PHE A 100 9.95 -15.79 -14.83
C PHE A 100 10.36 -17.26 -14.69
N ILE A 101 10.21 -17.82 -13.49
CA ILE A 101 10.30 -19.27 -13.28
C ILE A 101 8.87 -19.80 -13.30
N ALA A 102 8.48 -20.48 -14.36
CA ALA A 102 7.29 -21.31 -14.30
C ALA A 102 7.60 -22.47 -13.35
N ILE A 103 6.89 -22.55 -12.22
CA ILE A 103 6.88 -23.79 -11.45
C ILE A 103 5.96 -24.73 -12.24
N GLU A 104 6.54 -25.60 -13.05
CA GLU A 104 5.81 -26.75 -13.58
C GLU A 104 5.50 -27.65 -12.38
N ASN A 105 4.23 -27.77 -12.02
CA ASN A 105 3.79 -28.81 -11.10
C ASN A 105 3.91 -30.14 -11.85
N LEU A 106 4.80 -31.02 -11.38
CA LEU A 106 4.69 -32.47 -11.59
C LEU A 106 3.52 -33.02 -10.79
#